data_AF-A0AAE3ZJA5-F1
#
_entry.id   AF-A0AAE3ZJA5-F1
#
_cell.length_a   1.000
_cell.length_b   1.000
_cell.length_c   1.000
_cell.angle_alpha   90.00
_cell.angle_beta   90.00
_cell.angle_gamma   90.00
#
_symmetry.space_group_name_H-M   'P 1'
#
loop_
_entity.id
_entity.type
_entity.pdbx_description
1 polymer ?
#
loop_
_entity_poly.entity_id
_entity_poly.type
_entity_poly.pdbx_seq_one_letter_code
_entity_poly.pdbx_strand_id
1 'polypeptide(L)'
;MTHATNPADLGVFDAAALLRTGALSAVELLDACEQRITERNGGPPTFDGAPDAVNAWARLYPDLSREQARAADERLRREGAEAPALCGIPLALKDLYAVAGRPLTASSRVLDGHVPDHDSVAWTRLREAGMVLLGHTHTHEFATSTTTDQVGNPHALEKSAGGSSGGSAAALAAGMVPAALGTDTAGSLRIPAALSGVSSIKPTHGRVPLDGIIPLSPTFDHPGPMARSLADCAALLEVLAAGGAETTPLMPPPAPLTGLRPSAPTDRPLTGMRIALTDRPHKLGVESEIADGLDHAARACAELGAEVVELGAAAGMVSKDYSTLLFSEMTTYHQRFADREADYRPGIREVVEFGRLFTSLEAYLDAQRAHARLTATWEEWFTANEVDVILEPSTPRTSPPRGDGYEQGRIGTGGDPLIRLTALWNATGFPVAAIPAGTGSHSGLPVGISLIAPRGAEARAVRIGTLLQEHALPPQAPTSPVPDADLESQA
;
A
#
# COMPACT_ATOMS: atom_id res chain seq x y z
N MET A 1 -25.82 24.99 -10.63
CA MET A 1 -25.12 25.25 -9.35
C MET A 1 -24.14 24.11 -9.18
N THR A 2 -22.87 24.33 -9.49
CA THR A 2 -21.80 23.35 -9.24
C THR A 2 -21.71 23.17 -7.74
N HIS A 3 -22.07 22.00 -7.21
CA HIS A 3 -21.78 21.67 -5.82
C HIS A 3 -20.28 21.88 -5.60
N ALA A 4 -19.91 22.75 -4.67
CA ALA A 4 -18.51 22.92 -4.30
C ALA A 4 -17.99 21.57 -3.81
N THR A 5 -16.95 21.04 -4.46
CA THR A 5 -16.30 19.79 -4.07
C THR A 5 -15.80 19.96 -2.63
N ASN A 6 -16.18 19.04 -1.72
CA ASN A 6 -15.66 19.05 -0.37
C ASN A 6 -14.13 18.85 -0.43
N PRO A 7 -13.30 19.67 0.24
CA PRO A 7 -11.85 19.56 0.15
C PRO A 7 -11.28 18.16 0.45
N ALA A 8 -11.95 17.37 1.30
CA ALA A 8 -11.53 15.99 1.60
C ALA A 8 -11.65 15.02 0.40
N ASP A 9 -12.44 15.37 -0.62
CA ASP A 9 -12.58 14.55 -1.84
C ASP A 9 -11.44 14.79 -2.85
N LEU A 10 -10.66 15.85 -2.67
CA LEU A 10 -9.54 16.20 -3.55
C LEU A 10 -8.42 15.16 -3.47
N GLY A 11 -7.87 14.77 -4.63
CA GLY A 11 -6.61 14.04 -4.72
C GLY A 11 -5.42 14.92 -4.33
N VAL A 12 -4.23 14.33 -4.25
CA VAL A 12 -3.01 15.04 -3.82
C VAL A 12 -2.69 16.20 -4.77
N PHE A 13 -2.73 15.97 -6.09
CA PHE A 13 -2.41 17.02 -7.06
C PHE A 13 -3.41 18.18 -7.06
N ASP A 14 -4.71 17.88 -7.01
CA ASP A 14 -5.77 18.90 -7.02
C ASP A 14 -5.69 19.76 -5.76
N ALA A 15 -5.55 19.12 -4.60
CA ALA A 15 -5.33 19.80 -3.33
C ALA A 15 -4.08 20.68 -3.38
N ALA A 16 -2.96 20.15 -3.85
CA ALA A 16 -1.70 20.89 -3.94
C ALA A 16 -1.81 22.10 -4.88
N ALA A 17 -2.57 22.00 -5.96
CA ALA A 17 -2.81 23.11 -6.88
C ALA A 17 -3.60 24.25 -6.20
N LEU A 18 -4.65 23.92 -5.45
CA LEU A 18 -5.45 24.92 -4.72
C LEU A 18 -4.69 25.54 -3.55
N LEU A 19 -3.88 24.75 -2.85
CA LEU A 19 -2.98 25.23 -1.78
C LEU A 19 -1.99 26.26 -2.32
N ARG A 20 -1.36 25.99 -3.48
CA ARG A 20 -0.39 26.91 -4.10
C ARG A 20 -1.01 28.23 -4.54
N THR A 21 -2.25 28.25 -4.97
CA THR A 21 -2.94 29.49 -5.38
C THR A 21 -3.54 30.25 -4.20
N GLY A 22 -3.60 29.64 -3.01
CA GLY A 22 -4.31 30.18 -1.86
C GLY A 22 -5.83 30.10 -1.98
N ALA A 23 -6.35 29.33 -2.94
CA ALA A 23 -7.79 29.07 -3.08
C ALA A 23 -8.33 28.10 -2.02
N LEU A 24 -7.42 27.35 -1.38
CA LEU A 24 -7.63 26.49 -0.23
C LEU A 24 -6.41 26.67 0.68
N SER A 25 -6.60 26.72 1.99
CA SER A 25 -5.52 26.65 2.97
C SER A 25 -5.29 25.21 3.46
N ALA A 26 -4.08 24.93 3.95
CA ALA A 26 -3.75 23.64 4.55
C ALA A 26 -4.59 23.39 5.81
N VAL A 27 -4.94 24.44 6.56
CA VAL A 27 -5.88 24.33 7.69
C VAL A 27 -7.29 23.95 7.23
N GLU A 28 -7.83 24.56 6.17
CA GLU A 28 -9.16 24.19 5.64
C GLU A 28 -9.19 22.75 5.10
N LEU A 29 -8.12 22.32 4.42
CA LEU A 29 -7.99 20.94 3.96
C LEU A 29 -7.90 19.94 5.12
N LEU A 30 -7.14 20.28 6.17
CA LEU A 30 -7.05 19.50 7.40
C LEU A 30 -8.42 19.40 8.07
N ASP A 31 -9.10 20.53 8.28
CA ASP A 31 -10.41 20.58 8.94
C ASP A 31 -11.43 19.72 8.18
N ALA A 32 -11.40 19.72 6.83
CA ALA A 32 -12.24 18.85 6.01
C ALA A 32 -11.91 17.35 6.20
N CYS A 33 -10.64 16.98 6.31
CA CYS A 33 -10.21 15.61 6.59
C CYS A 33 -10.64 15.17 8.00
N GLU A 34 -10.45 16.01 9.02
CA GLU A 34 -10.86 15.74 10.41
C GLU A 34 -12.38 15.58 10.55
N GLN A 35 -13.15 16.40 9.83
CA GLN A 35 -14.59 16.24 9.72
C GLN A 35 -14.95 14.88 9.08
N ARG A 36 -14.29 14.53 7.98
CA ARG A 36 -14.54 13.25 7.30
C ARG A 36 -14.21 12.03 8.16
N ILE A 37 -13.15 12.11 8.97
CA ILE A 37 -12.82 11.08 9.98
C ILE A 37 -13.95 10.94 10.99
N THR A 38 -14.46 12.05 11.51
CA THR A 38 -15.57 12.05 12.48
C THR A 38 -16.82 11.40 11.90
N GLU A 39 -17.13 11.68 10.64
CA GLU A 39 -18.32 11.16 9.94
C GLU A 39 -18.20 9.67 9.58
N ARG A 40 -17.02 9.21 9.16
CA ARG A 40 -16.88 7.89 8.49
C ARG A 40 -16.08 6.85 9.25
N ASN A 41 -15.38 7.20 10.34
CA ASN A 41 -14.56 6.21 11.06
C ASN A 41 -15.40 5.22 11.88
N GLY A 42 -16.64 5.58 12.20
CA GLY A 42 -17.51 4.78 13.07
C GLY A 42 -17.20 4.95 14.55
N GLY A 43 -16.73 6.13 14.96
CA GLY A 43 -16.35 6.46 16.34
C GLY A 43 -14.87 6.82 16.50
N PRO A 44 -14.42 7.09 17.74
CA PRO A 44 -13.01 7.34 18.02
C PRO A 44 -12.16 6.09 17.72
N PRO A 45 -10.85 6.25 17.44
CA PRO A 45 -9.91 5.13 17.32
C PRO A 45 -10.01 4.15 18.49
N THR A 46 -10.11 2.84 18.20
CA THR A 46 -10.12 1.78 19.21
C THR A 46 -9.22 0.62 18.80
N PHE A 47 -8.59 -0.04 19.78
CA PHE A 47 -7.67 -1.14 19.50
C PHE A 47 -8.33 -2.36 18.84
N ASP A 48 -9.56 -2.69 19.26
CA ASP A 48 -10.28 -3.89 18.81
C ASP A 48 -11.30 -3.61 17.70
N GLY A 49 -11.60 -2.33 17.42
CA GLY A 49 -12.63 -1.94 16.46
C GLY A 49 -14.06 -2.27 16.93
N ALA A 50 -15.01 -2.09 16.02
CA ALA A 50 -16.40 -2.48 16.21
C ALA A 50 -16.97 -3.06 14.89
N PRO A 51 -18.00 -3.94 14.95
CA PRO A 51 -18.59 -4.56 13.76
C PRO A 51 -19.16 -3.57 12.73
N ASP A 52 -19.59 -2.40 13.19
CA ASP A 52 -20.21 -1.31 12.43
C ASP A 52 -19.29 -0.10 12.22
N ALA A 53 -17.97 -0.28 12.42
CA ALA A 53 -16.99 0.79 12.26
C ALA A 53 -15.94 0.45 11.20
N VAL A 54 -15.49 1.49 10.49
CA VAL A 54 -14.28 1.43 9.66
C VAL A 54 -13.05 1.29 10.56
N ASN A 55 -12.95 2.11 11.62
CA ASN A 55 -11.86 2.10 12.60
C ASN A 55 -10.46 2.07 11.94
N ALA A 56 -10.23 2.94 10.95
CA ALA A 56 -8.99 2.96 10.17
C ALA A 56 -7.76 3.41 10.97
N TRP A 57 -7.97 4.20 12.02
CA TRP A 57 -6.91 4.89 12.76
C TRP A 57 -6.58 4.15 14.06
N ALA A 58 -5.29 3.95 14.32
CA ALA A 58 -4.80 3.55 15.64
C ALA A 58 -4.73 4.76 16.58
N ARG A 59 -4.38 5.94 16.04
CA ARG A 59 -4.32 7.20 16.79
C ARG A 59 -4.33 8.41 15.85
N LEU A 60 -4.75 9.56 16.37
CA LEU A 60 -4.77 10.86 15.69
C LEU A 60 -3.92 11.88 16.47
N TYR A 61 -3.42 12.92 15.79
CA TYR A 61 -2.57 13.96 16.36
C TYR A 61 -3.08 15.38 16.11
N PRO A 62 -4.27 15.76 16.62
CA PRO A 62 -4.94 17.02 16.28
C PRO A 62 -4.09 18.28 16.53
N ASP A 63 -3.30 18.30 17.61
CA ASP A 63 -2.43 19.45 17.91
C ASP A 63 -1.26 19.54 16.93
N LEU A 64 -0.63 18.40 16.61
CA LEU A 64 0.49 18.33 15.68
C LEU A 64 0.03 18.63 14.24
N SER A 65 -1.08 18.05 13.82
CA SER A 65 -1.65 18.25 12.49
C SER A 65 -1.96 19.73 12.27
N ARG A 66 -2.61 20.38 13.27
CA ARG A 66 -2.93 21.80 13.21
C ARG A 66 -1.70 22.70 13.23
N GLU A 67 -0.68 22.37 14.01
CA GLU A 67 0.61 23.07 13.99
C GLU A 67 1.26 22.99 12.60
N GLN A 68 1.36 21.78 12.04
CA GLN A 68 1.97 21.54 10.74
C GLN A 68 1.20 22.20 9.60
N ALA A 69 -0.14 22.17 9.63
CA ALA A 69 -0.97 22.85 8.62
C ALA A 69 -0.73 24.36 8.62
N ARG A 70 -0.69 25.00 9.79
CA ARG A 70 -0.35 26.44 9.90
C ARG A 70 1.06 26.75 9.40
N ALA A 71 2.02 25.88 9.72
CA ALA A 71 3.39 26.03 9.23
C ALA A 71 3.48 25.89 7.70
N ALA A 72 2.68 24.98 7.11
CA ALA A 72 2.59 24.79 5.67
C ALA A 72 1.96 26.00 4.97
N ASP A 73 0.89 26.58 5.52
CA ASP A 73 0.29 27.82 4.98
C ASP A 73 1.29 28.97 4.97
N GLU A 74 2.03 29.18 6.06
CA GLU A 74 3.06 30.21 6.13
C GLU A 74 4.21 29.93 5.16
N ARG A 75 4.61 28.66 5.00
CA ARG A 75 5.63 28.25 4.03
C ARG A 75 5.18 28.53 2.60
N LEU A 76 3.96 28.15 2.22
CA LEU A 76 3.37 28.39 0.91
C LEU A 76 3.31 29.89 0.61
N ARG A 77 2.88 30.71 1.57
CA ARG A 77 2.84 32.17 1.44
C ARG A 77 4.23 32.79 1.25
N ARG A 78 5.24 32.26 1.95
CA ARG A 78 6.62 32.77 1.91
C ARG A 78 7.37 32.36 0.65
N GLU A 79 7.27 31.09 0.26
CA GLU A 79 8.07 30.47 -0.80
C GLU A 79 7.35 30.49 -2.17
N GLY A 80 6.02 30.60 -2.19
CA GLY A 80 5.23 30.62 -3.41
C GLY A 80 5.49 29.40 -4.28
N ALA A 81 5.95 29.62 -5.53
CA ALA A 81 6.25 28.56 -6.47
C ALA A 81 7.46 27.68 -6.07
N GLU A 82 8.33 28.16 -5.17
CA GLU A 82 9.50 27.41 -4.69
C GLU A 82 9.16 26.45 -3.52
N ALA A 83 7.94 26.53 -2.97
CA ALA A 83 7.51 25.60 -1.93
C ALA A 83 7.46 24.17 -2.48
N PRO A 84 7.81 23.13 -1.68
CA PRO A 84 7.73 21.75 -2.14
C PRO A 84 6.33 21.39 -2.65
N ALA A 85 6.28 20.55 -3.69
CA ALA A 85 5.03 20.24 -4.38
C ALA A 85 3.93 19.64 -3.49
N LEU A 86 4.30 18.98 -2.38
CA LEU A 86 3.39 18.34 -1.42
C LEU A 86 3.18 19.14 -0.12
N CYS A 87 3.67 20.38 -0.05
CA CYS A 87 3.53 21.21 1.14
C CYS A 87 2.04 21.44 1.48
N GLY A 88 1.65 21.14 2.72
CA GLY A 88 0.28 21.29 3.24
C GLY A 88 -0.64 20.09 3.02
N ILE A 89 -0.19 19.03 2.33
CA ILE A 89 -1.02 17.85 2.08
C ILE A 89 -1.11 16.96 3.33
N PRO A 90 -2.31 16.62 3.84
CA PRO A 90 -2.47 15.67 4.92
C PRO A 90 -2.12 14.24 4.50
N LEU A 91 -1.47 13.49 5.40
CA LEU A 91 -1.22 12.07 5.22
C LEU A 91 -1.45 11.24 6.49
N ALA A 92 -1.63 9.94 6.27
CA ALA A 92 -1.59 8.91 7.29
C ALA A 92 -0.32 8.06 7.20
N LEU A 93 0.22 7.66 8.33
CA LEU A 93 1.30 6.67 8.39
C LEU A 93 0.74 5.36 8.94
N LYS A 94 1.05 4.22 8.32
CA LYS A 94 0.83 2.92 8.97
C LYS A 94 1.51 2.91 10.34
N ASP A 95 0.93 2.25 11.35
CA ASP A 95 1.48 2.16 12.71
C ASP A 95 2.77 1.30 12.83
N LEU A 96 3.66 1.40 11.85
CA LEU A 96 5.02 0.84 11.83
C LEU A 96 6.09 1.92 11.63
N TYR A 97 5.71 3.12 11.19
CA TYR A 97 6.63 4.21 10.88
C TYR A 97 6.90 5.03 12.14
N ALA A 98 8.16 5.12 12.57
CA ALA A 98 8.53 5.96 13.69
C ALA A 98 8.30 7.45 13.41
N VAL A 99 7.77 8.12 14.42
CA VAL A 99 7.66 9.57 14.53
C VAL A 99 8.19 9.93 15.92
N ALA A 100 9.26 10.70 15.98
CA ALA A 100 9.98 11.00 17.21
C ALA A 100 9.02 11.58 18.27
N GLY A 101 9.06 11.01 19.48
CA GLY A 101 8.23 11.44 20.60
C GLY A 101 6.74 11.08 20.47
N ARG A 102 6.33 10.28 19.48
CA ARG A 102 4.95 9.81 19.32
C ARG A 102 4.84 8.29 19.49
N PRO A 103 3.76 7.76 20.08
CA PRO A 103 3.68 6.32 20.33
C PRO A 103 3.63 5.51 19.03
N LEU A 104 4.33 4.37 19.01
CA LEU A 104 4.42 3.45 17.86
C LEU A 104 4.16 2.02 18.35
N THR A 105 3.11 1.35 17.85
CA THR A 105 2.70 0.07 18.47
C THR A 105 2.60 -1.13 17.55
N ALA A 106 2.72 -0.97 16.22
CA ALA A 106 2.43 -2.06 15.27
C ALA A 106 1.04 -2.71 15.49
N SER A 107 0.04 -1.92 15.94
CA SER A 107 -1.24 -2.41 16.44
C SER A 107 -1.14 -3.53 17.50
N SER A 108 -0.09 -3.53 18.32
CA SER A 108 0.18 -4.57 19.33
C SER A 108 0.30 -3.98 20.74
N ARG A 109 -0.28 -4.67 21.72
CA ARG A 109 -0.07 -4.35 23.15
C ARG A 109 1.35 -4.65 23.62
N VAL A 110 2.09 -5.50 22.89
CA VAL A 110 3.52 -5.79 23.17
C VAL A 110 4.35 -4.51 23.19
N LEU A 111 3.97 -3.53 22.35
CA LEU A 111 4.63 -2.23 22.23
C LEU A 111 3.90 -1.11 22.99
N ASP A 112 3.00 -1.43 23.92
CA ASP A 112 2.39 -0.41 24.78
C ASP A 112 3.48 0.37 25.53
N GLY A 113 3.43 1.71 25.41
CA GLY A 113 4.43 2.62 25.96
C GLY A 113 5.68 2.82 25.10
N HIS A 114 5.82 2.13 23.96
CA HIS A 114 6.93 2.36 23.05
C HIS A 114 6.80 3.72 22.35
N VAL A 115 7.84 4.55 22.52
CA VAL A 115 7.98 5.87 21.90
C VAL A 115 9.39 5.95 21.31
N PRO A 116 9.54 6.02 19.97
CA PRO A 116 10.85 6.18 19.34
C PRO A 116 11.40 7.60 19.56
N ASP A 117 12.72 7.71 19.57
CA ASP A 117 13.47 8.95 19.76
C ASP A 117 13.87 9.63 18.43
N HIS A 118 13.68 8.96 17.31
CA HIS A 118 13.94 9.46 15.97
C HIS A 118 12.78 9.17 15.02
N ASP A 119 12.68 9.98 13.97
CA ASP A 119 11.75 9.77 12.86
C ASP A 119 12.25 8.64 11.96
N SER A 120 11.33 7.89 11.35
CA SER A 120 11.69 7.07 10.18
C SER A 120 12.22 7.96 9.04
N VAL A 121 13.11 7.42 8.21
CA VAL A 121 13.64 8.17 7.06
C VAL A 121 12.51 8.57 6.10
N ALA A 122 11.54 7.69 5.90
CA ALA A 122 10.36 7.96 5.09
C ALA A 122 9.56 9.15 5.62
N TRP A 123 9.28 9.19 6.93
CA TRP A 123 8.57 10.31 7.55
C TRP A 123 9.39 11.60 7.51
N THR A 124 10.69 11.53 7.80
CA THR A 124 11.60 12.69 7.73
C THR A 124 11.50 13.41 6.39
N ARG A 125 11.58 12.65 5.27
CA ARG A 125 11.50 13.20 3.91
C ARG A 125 10.16 13.89 3.63
N LEU A 126 9.04 13.28 4.06
CA LEU A 126 7.70 13.87 3.86
C LEU A 126 7.44 15.07 4.76
N ARG A 127 7.93 15.05 6.00
CA ARG A 127 7.88 16.18 6.93
C ARG A 127 8.67 17.37 6.39
N GLU A 128 9.85 17.14 5.84
CA GLU A 128 10.67 18.18 5.20
C GLU A 128 10.04 18.74 3.92
N ALA A 129 9.25 17.93 3.21
CA ALA A 129 8.40 18.39 2.12
C ALA A 129 7.17 19.21 2.59
N GLY A 130 7.00 19.41 3.90
CA GLY A 130 5.93 20.23 4.48
C GLY A 130 4.58 19.53 4.53
N MET A 131 4.53 18.19 4.46
CA MET A 131 3.27 17.46 4.60
C MET A 131 2.78 17.43 6.06
N VAL A 132 1.47 17.24 6.24
CA VAL A 132 0.78 17.30 7.53
C VAL A 132 0.41 15.89 8.00
N LEU A 133 0.88 15.47 9.17
CA LEU A 133 0.60 14.15 9.72
C LEU A 133 -0.70 14.14 10.53
N LEU A 134 -1.70 13.40 10.05
CA LEU A 134 -2.96 13.21 10.79
C LEU A 134 -2.83 12.21 11.94
N GLY A 135 -2.05 11.14 11.77
CA GLY A 135 -2.04 10.05 12.73
C GLY A 135 -1.39 8.77 12.22
N HIS A 136 -1.45 7.74 13.07
CA HIS A 136 -1.13 6.37 12.67
C HIS A 136 -2.40 5.59 12.33
N THR A 137 -2.41 4.92 11.18
CA THR A 137 -3.44 3.97 10.77
C THR A 137 -3.14 2.58 11.30
N HIS A 138 -4.21 1.82 11.55
CA HIS A 138 -4.08 0.43 11.98
C HIS A 138 -3.37 -0.42 10.93
N THR A 139 -2.48 -1.27 11.44
CA THR A 139 -1.97 -2.42 10.72
C THR A 139 -2.51 -3.73 11.30
N HIS A 140 -2.47 -4.83 10.55
CA HIS A 140 -2.48 -6.15 11.19
C HIS A 140 -1.31 -6.22 12.15
N GLU A 141 -1.50 -6.79 13.34
CA GLU A 141 -0.49 -6.81 14.39
C GLU A 141 0.89 -7.28 13.86
N PHE A 142 1.91 -6.41 13.97
CA PHE A 142 3.27 -6.61 13.43
C PHE A 142 3.35 -6.96 11.93
N ALA A 143 2.37 -6.53 11.14
CA ALA A 143 2.27 -6.80 9.71
C ALA A 143 2.11 -8.28 9.30
N THR A 144 1.78 -9.17 10.23
CA THR A 144 1.92 -10.63 10.06
C THR A 144 0.83 -11.33 9.23
N SER A 145 -0.17 -10.62 8.71
CA SER A 145 -1.27 -11.20 7.91
C SER A 145 -1.84 -10.23 6.87
N THR A 146 -2.74 -10.74 6.02
CA THR A 146 -3.37 -10.04 4.90
C THR A 146 -4.78 -9.53 5.18
N THR A 147 -5.27 -9.66 6.42
CA THR A 147 -6.46 -8.97 6.92
C THR A 147 -6.09 -8.04 8.06
N THR A 148 -6.89 -7.01 8.32
CA THR A 148 -6.71 -6.14 9.50
C THR A 148 -8.06 -6.08 10.21
N ASP A 149 -8.38 -7.10 11.02
CA ASP A 149 -9.78 -7.36 11.43
C ASP A 149 -10.45 -6.25 12.22
N GLN A 150 -9.67 -5.48 12.97
CA GLN A 150 -10.17 -4.30 13.67
C GLN A 150 -10.54 -3.15 12.73
N VAL A 151 -10.30 -3.29 11.41
CA VAL A 151 -10.62 -2.32 10.35
C VAL A 151 -11.68 -2.90 9.41
N GLY A 152 -12.85 -2.27 9.36
CA GLY A 152 -13.90 -2.59 8.39
C GLY A 152 -13.60 -2.01 7.01
N ASN A 153 -13.96 -2.73 5.95
CA ASN A 153 -13.86 -2.20 4.59
C ASN A 153 -14.95 -1.14 4.35
N PRO A 154 -14.62 0.09 3.93
CA PRO A 154 -15.62 1.12 3.67
C PRO A 154 -16.68 0.76 2.61
N HIS A 155 -16.41 -0.21 1.73
CA HIS A 155 -17.39 -0.73 0.75
C HIS A 155 -18.38 -1.73 1.35
N ALA A 156 -18.02 -2.38 2.47
CA ALA A 156 -18.83 -3.36 3.18
C ALA A 156 -18.20 -3.65 4.56
N LEU A 157 -18.79 -3.12 5.64
CA LEU A 157 -18.16 -3.10 6.96
C LEU A 157 -17.94 -4.49 7.57
N GLU A 158 -18.64 -5.52 7.13
CA GLU A 158 -18.44 -6.92 7.51
C GLU A 158 -17.29 -7.62 6.77
N LYS A 159 -16.68 -6.93 5.79
CA LYS A 159 -15.54 -7.40 5.00
C LYS A 159 -14.24 -6.79 5.49
N SER A 160 -13.14 -7.47 5.18
CA SER A 160 -11.79 -7.00 5.48
C SER A 160 -11.39 -5.83 4.57
N ALA A 161 -10.75 -4.80 5.12
CA ALA A 161 -10.07 -3.79 4.31
C ALA A 161 -8.77 -4.31 3.66
N GLY A 162 -8.43 -5.58 3.90
CA GLY A 162 -7.14 -6.17 3.57
C GLY A 162 -6.07 -5.85 4.60
N GLY A 163 -4.85 -6.25 4.29
CA GLY A 163 -3.77 -6.20 5.26
C GLY A 163 -2.39 -6.48 4.68
N SER A 164 -1.34 -6.14 5.41
CA SER A 164 -1.43 -5.57 6.75
C SER A 164 -1.62 -4.06 6.79
N SER A 165 -1.65 -3.34 5.67
CA SER A 165 -1.90 -1.87 5.64
C SER A 165 -3.39 -1.52 5.51
N GLY A 166 -4.27 -2.28 6.18
CA GLY A 166 -5.72 -2.16 6.04
C GLY A 166 -6.26 -0.79 6.46
N GLY A 167 -5.76 -0.23 7.57
CA GLY A 167 -6.16 1.11 8.01
C GLY A 167 -5.79 2.21 7.02
N SER A 168 -4.61 2.12 6.39
CA SER A 168 -4.19 3.07 5.35
C SER A 168 -5.12 3.04 4.14
N ALA A 169 -5.48 1.84 3.65
CA ALA A 169 -6.40 1.71 2.52
C ALA A 169 -7.82 2.14 2.86
N ALA A 170 -8.32 1.78 4.05
CA ALA A 170 -9.65 2.17 4.50
C ALA A 170 -9.80 3.68 4.68
N ALA A 171 -8.79 4.36 5.25
CA ALA A 171 -8.80 5.81 5.38
C ALA A 171 -8.86 6.52 4.01
N LEU A 172 -8.10 6.01 3.04
CA LEU A 172 -8.11 6.52 1.66
C LEU A 172 -9.46 6.28 0.98
N ALA A 173 -9.97 5.05 1.05
CA ALA A 173 -11.23 4.65 0.42
C ALA A 173 -12.43 5.41 1.01
N ALA A 174 -12.42 5.68 2.31
CA ALA A 174 -13.44 6.51 2.95
C ALA A 174 -13.25 8.02 2.74
N GLY A 175 -12.19 8.45 2.06
CA GLY A 175 -11.89 9.87 1.79
C GLY A 175 -11.42 10.66 3.02
N MET A 176 -11.00 9.97 4.09
CA MET A 176 -10.54 10.62 5.34
C MET A 176 -9.19 11.32 5.19
N VAL A 177 -8.41 10.93 4.19
CA VAL A 177 -7.08 11.47 3.91
C VAL A 177 -6.78 11.31 2.41
N PRO A 178 -6.02 12.22 1.77
CA PRO A 178 -5.65 12.07 0.35
C PRO A 178 -4.44 11.16 0.12
N ALA A 179 -3.56 11.00 1.12
CA ALA A 179 -2.32 10.24 1.03
C ALA A 179 -2.10 9.34 2.26
N ALA A 180 -1.51 8.17 2.05
CA ALA A 180 -1.06 7.31 3.15
C ALA A 180 0.23 6.57 2.80
N LEU A 181 0.97 6.14 3.82
CA LEU A 181 2.02 5.15 3.67
C LEU A 181 1.58 3.78 4.20
N GLY A 182 2.16 2.75 3.62
CA GLY A 182 2.07 1.38 4.11
C GLY A 182 3.35 0.60 3.82
N THR A 183 3.41 -0.64 4.29
CA THR A 183 4.53 -1.55 4.00
C THR A 183 4.02 -2.79 3.28
N ASP A 184 4.87 -3.42 2.47
CA ASP A 184 4.56 -4.62 1.68
C ASP A 184 5.68 -5.67 1.81
N THR A 185 5.37 -6.77 2.51
CA THR A 185 6.27 -7.93 2.70
C THR A 185 5.86 -9.15 1.87
N ALA A 186 4.55 -9.30 1.67
CA ALA A 186 3.95 -10.37 0.86
C ALA A 186 2.75 -9.88 0.03
N GLY A 187 2.54 -8.56 -0.08
CA GLY A 187 1.35 -7.94 -0.66
C GLY A 187 0.73 -6.83 0.19
N SER A 188 1.32 -6.46 1.33
CA SER A 188 0.63 -5.61 2.31
C SER A 188 0.38 -4.15 1.91
N LEU A 189 0.83 -3.69 0.74
CA LEU A 189 0.32 -2.48 0.07
C LEU A 189 -0.77 -2.84 -0.94
N ARG A 190 -0.48 -3.82 -1.80
CA ARG A 190 -1.29 -4.18 -2.98
C ARG A 190 -2.60 -4.89 -2.64
N ILE A 191 -2.59 -5.77 -1.65
CA ILE A 191 -3.76 -6.50 -1.16
C ILE A 191 -4.80 -5.52 -0.61
N PRO A 192 -4.51 -4.67 0.40
CA PRO A 192 -5.50 -3.72 0.88
C PRO A 192 -5.87 -2.66 -0.17
N ALA A 193 -4.96 -2.31 -1.08
CA ALA A 193 -5.29 -1.44 -2.22
C ALA A 193 -6.36 -2.06 -3.14
N ALA A 194 -6.17 -3.32 -3.54
CA ALA A 194 -7.13 -4.04 -4.39
C ALA A 194 -8.48 -4.23 -3.68
N LEU A 195 -8.46 -4.58 -2.40
CA LEU A 195 -9.67 -4.88 -1.61
C LEU A 195 -10.48 -3.63 -1.24
N SER A 196 -9.82 -2.48 -1.10
CA SER A 196 -10.47 -1.20 -0.73
C SER A 196 -10.65 -0.26 -1.93
N GLY A 197 -10.21 -0.64 -3.12
CA GLY A 197 -10.41 0.16 -4.33
C GLY A 197 -9.53 1.41 -4.40
N VAL A 198 -8.29 1.33 -3.92
CA VAL A 198 -7.31 2.44 -3.98
C VAL A 198 -6.06 2.03 -4.74
N SER A 199 -5.15 2.97 -4.98
CA SER A 199 -3.88 2.73 -5.67
C SER A 199 -2.72 2.60 -4.67
N SER A 200 -1.69 1.87 -5.08
CA SER A 200 -0.43 1.80 -4.33
C SER A 200 0.76 1.57 -5.26
N ILE A 201 1.95 1.95 -4.78
CA ILE A 201 3.21 1.55 -5.41
C ILE A 201 4.02 0.77 -4.37
N LYS A 202 4.30 -0.50 -4.66
CA LYS A 202 5.39 -1.22 -4.01
C LYS A 202 6.66 -0.90 -4.79
N PRO A 203 7.60 -0.09 -4.29
CA PRO A 203 8.78 0.26 -5.06
C PRO A 203 9.74 -0.93 -5.20
N THR A 204 10.85 -0.71 -5.91
CA THR A 204 11.97 -1.66 -5.90
C THR A 204 12.48 -1.82 -4.47
N HIS A 205 12.85 -3.05 -4.06
CA HIS A 205 13.42 -3.27 -2.73
C HIS A 205 14.66 -2.37 -2.52
N GLY A 206 14.74 -1.75 -1.34
CA GLY A 206 15.76 -0.76 -0.97
C GLY A 206 15.54 0.66 -1.54
N ARG A 207 14.54 0.92 -2.37
CA ARG A 207 14.26 2.26 -2.91
C ARG A 207 13.95 3.28 -1.81
N VAL A 208 13.14 2.87 -0.83
CA VAL A 208 12.76 3.66 0.34
C VAL A 208 13.40 2.99 1.56
N PRO A 209 14.27 3.67 2.32
CA PRO A 209 14.94 3.06 3.46
C PRO A 209 13.99 2.57 4.55
N LEU A 210 14.34 1.43 5.16
CA LEU A 210 13.60 0.81 6.26
C LEU A 210 13.90 1.44 7.64
N ASP A 211 14.88 2.33 7.74
CA ASP A 211 15.28 2.93 9.01
C ASP A 211 14.12 3.66 9.72
N GLY A 212 13.95 3.36 11.00
CA GLY A 212 12.82 3.77 11.84
C GLY A 212 11.48 3.09 11.50
N ILE A 213 11.44 2.02 10.72
CA ILE A 213 10.23 1.23 10.46
C ILE A 213 10.32 -0.10 11.22
N ILE A 214 9.25 -0.49 11.93
CA ILE A 214 9.17 -1.80 12.58
C ILE A 214 9.16 -2.89 11.49
N PRO A 215 10.14 -3.81 11.49
CA PRO A 215 10.29 -4.80 10.43
C PRO A 215 9.38 -6.01 10.63
N LEU A 216 9.01 -6.66 9.53
CA LEU A 216 8.54 -8.04 9.52
C LEU A 216 9.65 -8.95 8.97
N SER A 217 10.17 -8.64 7.79
CA SER A 217 11.32 -9.31 7.18
C SER A 217 12.07 -8.29 6.32
N PRO A 218 13.20 -7.73 6.78
CA PRO A 218 13.95 -6.72 6.03
C PRO A 218 14.32 -7.15 4.60
N THR A 219 14.51 -8.44 4.34
CA THR A 219 14.75 -8.95 2.97
C THR A 219 13.53 -8.78 2.05
N PHE A 220 12.31 -8.74 2.59
CA PHE A 220 11.06 -8.65 1.80
C PHE A 220 10.26 -7.38 2.03
N ASP A 221 10.58 -6.57 3.03
CA ASP A 221 9.83 -5.36 3.41
C ASP A 221 10.05 -4.22 2.41
N HIS A 222 8.94 -3.63 1.96
CA HIS A 222 8.94 -2.45 1.08
C HIS A 222 8.05 -1.36 1.66
N PRO A 223 8.61 -0.24 2.13
CA PRO A 223 7.83 0.96 2.42
C PRO A 223 7.34 1.56 1.11
N GLY A 224 6.08 1.97 1.03
CA GLY A 224 5.54 2.54 -0.20
C GLY A 224 4.31 3.41 0.00
N PRO A 225 4.00 4.26 -0.99
CA PRO A 225 2.85 5.14 -0.94
C PRO A 225 1.56 4.45 -1.37
N MET A 226 0.46 4.96 -0.81
CA MET A 226 -0.92 4.65 -1.17
C MET A 226 -1.69 5.96 -1.33
N ALA A 227 -2.59 6.01 -2.31
CA ALA A 227 -3.48 7.13 -2.55
C ALA A 227 -4.69 6.65 -3.36
N ARG A 228 -5.68 7.51 -3.61
CA ARG A 228 -6.81 7.13 -4.47
C ARG A 228 -6.43 6.99 -5.95
N SER A 229 -5.40 7.73 -6.39
CA SER A 229 -4.83 7.62 -7.73
C SER A 229 -3.37 7.18 -7.69
N LEU A 230 -2.90 6.55 -8.77
CA LEU A 230 -1.51 6.15 -8.94
C LEU A 230 -0.61 7.36 -9.19
N ALA A 231 -1.13 8.40 -9.85
CA ALA A 231 -0.42 9.66 -10.03
C ALA A 231 -0.07 10.28 -8.66
N ASP A 232 -1.00 10.30 -7.72
CA ASP A 232 -0.74 10.77 -6.35
C ASP A 232 0.28 9.88 -5.63
N CYS A 233 0.22 8.55 -5.82
CA CYS A 233 1.24 7.63 -5.31
C CYS A 233 2.63 7.96 -5.88
N ALA A 234 2.71 8.30 -7.17
CA ALA A 234 3.95 8.62 -7.85
C ALA A 234 4.59 9.89 -7.26
N ALA A 235 3.80 10.93 -6.99
CA ALA A 235 4.29 12.16 -6.35
C ALA A 235 4.88 11.89 -4.95
N LEU A 236 4.24 11.03 -4.16
CA LEU A 236 4.76 10.60 -2.86
C LEU A 236 6.06 9.82 -3.02
N LEU A 237 6.14 8.91 -4.00
CA LEU A 237 7.35 8.11 -4.24
C LEU A 237 8.55 8.98 -4.66
N GLU A 238 8.33 10.05 -5.43
CA GLU A 238 9.38 11.03 -5.78
C GLU A 238 10.04 11.60 -4.51
N VAL A 239 9.23 12.04 -3.53
CA VAL A 239 9.73 12.57 -2.25
C VAL A 239 10.40 11.48 -1.41
N LEU A 240 9.77 10.31 -1.32
CA LEU A 240 10.31 9.18 -0.57
C LEU A 240 11.66 8.69 -1.12
N ALA A 241 11.96 8.88 -2.40
CA ALA A 241 13.21 8.47 -3.03
C ALA A 241 14.29 9.56 -3.08
N ALA A 242 13.95 10.84 -2.80
CA ALA A 242 14.81 12.00 -3.04
C ALA A 242 16.15 12.01 -2.26
N GLY A 243 16.26 11.28 -1.15
CA GLY A 243 17.47 11.18 -0.32
C GLY A 243 18.34 9.96 -0.60
N GLY A 244 18.09 9.23 -1.69
CA GLY A 244 18.82 8.01 -2.03
C GLY A 244 18.20 6.74 -1.44
N ALA A 245 18.61 5.62 -2.03
CA ALA A 245 18.21 4.28 -1.65
C ALA A 245 18.96 3.78 -0.41
N GLU A 246 18.39 2.77 0.23
CA GLU A 246 19.06 2.01 1.28
C GLU A 246 20.31 1.31 0.74
N THR A 247 21.38 1.34 1.52
CA THR A 247 22.62 0.63 1.22
C THR A 247 22.75 -0.57 2.13
N THR A 248 22.61 -1.77 1.57
CA THR A 248 22.77 -3.04 2.28
C THR A 248 23.73 -3.96 1.50
N PRO A 249 24.54 -4.80 2.16
CA PRO A 249 25.38 -5.78 1.47
C PRO A 249 24.58 -6.89 0.77
N LEU A 250 23.29 -7.06 1.11
CA LEU A 250 22.46 -8.13 0.58
C LEU A 250 21.97 -7.87 -0.85
N MET A 251 21.93 -6.60 -1.28
CA MET A 251 21.44 -6.25 -2.61
C MET A 251 21.94 -4.86 -3.05
N PRO A 252 22.36 -4.69 -4.31
CA PRO A 252 22.83 -3.40 -4.81
C PRO A 252 21.69 -2.37 -4.81
N PRO A 253 21.93 -1.09 -4.44
CA PRO A 253 20.90 -0.07 -4.49
C PRO A 253 20.40 0.12 -5.94
N PRO A 254 19.09 0.35 -6.15
CA PRO A 254 18.57 0.61 -7.49
C PRO A 254 19.06 1.97 -8.02
N ALA A 255 19.16 2.10 -9.34
CA ALA A 255 19.51 3.36 -9.99
C ALA A 255 18.53 4.49 -9.60
N PRO A 256 18.96 5.77 -9.50
CA PRO A 256 18.10 6.87 -9.09
C PRO A 256 16.77 6.91 -9.83
N LEU A 257 15.70 7.16 -9.08
CA LEU A 257 14.34 7.21 -9.62
C LEU A 257 14.17 8.45 -10.50
N THR A 258 13.76 8.25 -11.74
CA THR A 258 13.47 9.34 -12.69
C THR A 258 12.22 9.01 -13.51
N GLY A 259 11.54 10.04 -14.02
CA GLY A 259 10.49 9.84 -15.04
C GLY A 259 9.18 9.20 -14.56
N LEU A 260 8.78 9.42 -13.30
CA LEU A 260 7.49 8.90 -12.79
C LEU A 260 6.26 9.60 -13.37
N ARG A 261 6.43 10.76 -14.01
CA ARG A 261 5.33 11.51 -14.62
C ARG A 261 5.19 11.14 -16.09
N PRO A 262 3.99 10.71 -16.54
CA PRO A 262 3.75 10.49 -17.96
C PRO A 262 3.96 11.79 -18.74
N SER A 263 4.55 11.67 -19.93
CA SER A 263 4.56 12.72 -20.93
C SER A 263 3.93 12.15 -22.20
N ALA A 264 2.80 12.75 -22.60
CA ALA A 264 2.44 13.13 -23.97
C ALA A 264 0.92 13.00 -24.20
N PRO A 265 0.26 14.02 -24.77
CA PRO A 265 -1.06 13.86 -25.35
C PRO A 265 -0.93 13.18 -26.72
N THR A 266 -1.12 11.87 -26.77
CA THR A 266 -1.31 11.12 -28.02
C THR A 266 -2.51 10.19 -27.86
N ASP A 267 -3.19 9.87 -28.96
CA ASP A 267 -4.37 8.99 -28.95
C ASP A 267 -4.01 7.52 -28.60
N ARG A 268 -2.73 7.15 -28.68
CA ARG A 268 -2.20 5.81 -28.38
C ARG A 268 -0.94 5.90 -27.52
N PRO A 269 -1.08 6.31 -26.24
CA PRO A 269 0.04 6.69 -25.39
C PRO A 269 0.91 5.50 -24.93
N LEU A 270 0.46 4.26 -25.17
CA LEU A 270 1.21 3.03 -24.89
C LEU A 270 1.88 2.41 -26.14
N THR A 271 1.88 3.11 -27.28
CA THR A 271 2.58 2.65 -28.49
C THR A 271 4.04 2.33 -28.20
N GLY A 272 4.47 1.11 -28.57
CA GLY A 272 5.84 0.62 -28.35
C GLY A 272 6.08 -0.02 -26.98
N MET A 273 5.05 -0.12 -26.12
CA MET A 273 5.13 -0.90 -24.87
C MET A 273 4.68 -2.34 -25.11
N ARG A 274 5.41 -3.31 -24.54
CA ARG A 274 5.07 -4.73 -24.57
C ARG A 274 4.65 -5.21 -23.18
N ILE A 275 3.40 -5.66 -23.06
CA ILE A 275 2.77 -6.05 -21.79
C ILE A 275 2.50 -7.55 -21.81
N ALA A 276 3.04 -8.27 -20.83
CA ALA A 276 2.85 -9.73 -20.75
C ALA A 276 1.70 -10.10 -19.82
N LEU A 277 0.86 -11.02 -20.27
CA LEU A 277 -0.03 -11.83 -19.44
C LEU A 277 0.65 -13.18 -19.23
N THR A 278 0.89 -13.57 -17.97
CA THR A 278 1.49 -14.88 -17.66
C THR A 278 0.44 -15.94 -17.37
N ASP A 279 0.84 -17.20 -17.39
CA ASP A 279 -0.03 -18.32 -16.99
C ASP A 279 -0.23 -18.45 -15.46
N ARG A 280 0.32 -17.53 -14.66
CA ARG A 280 0.23 -17.56 -13.17
C ARG A 280 -1.20 -17.44 -12.65
N PRO A 281 -2.03 -16.46 -13.08
CA PRO A 281 -3.39 -16.32 -12.52
C PRO A 281 -4.22 -17.59 -12.73
N HIS A 282 -4.15 -18.18 -13.93
CA HIS A 282 -4.83 -19.44 -14.23
C HIS A 282 -4.34 -20.59 -13.33
N LYS A 283 -3.02 -20.76 -13.17
CA LYS A 283 -2.44 -21.83 -12.32
C LYS A 283 -2.80 -21.69 -10.84
N LEU A 284 -2.97 -20.47 -10.35
CA LEU A 284 -3.22 -20.18 -8.94
C LEU A 284 -4.70 -20.19 -8.55
N GLY A 285 -5.59 -20.14 -9.55
CA GLY A 285 -7.03 -20.06 -9.38
C GLY A 285 -7.46 -18.65 -8.96
N VAL A 286 -8.12 -17.94 -9.86
CA VAL A 286 -8.71 -16.63 -9.59
C VAL A 286 -10.22 -16.71 -9.75
N GLU A 287 -10.97 -15.97 -8.92
CA GLU A 287 -12.42 -15.83 -9.05
C GLU A 287 -12.76 -15.17 -10.40
N SER A 288 -13.94 -15.49 -10.96
CA SER A 288 -14.33 -15.02 -12.30
C SER A 288 -14.36 -13.49 -12.40
N GLU A 289 -14.89 -12.81 -11.38
CA GLU A 289 -14.95 -11.34 -11.36
C GLU A 289 -13.56 -10.67 -11.27
N ILE A 290 -12.56 -11.40 -10.78
CA ILE A 290 -11.16 -10.97 -10.79
C ILE A 290 -10.55 -11.14 -12.18
N ALA A 291 -10.85 -12.25 -12.86
CA ALA A 291 -10.45 -12.48 -14.24
C ALA A 291 -11.07 -11.43 -15.20
N ASP A 292 -12.34 -11.08 -15.00
CA ASP A 292 -13.02 -10.04 -15.78
C ASP A 292 -12.28 -8.68 -15.70
N GLY A 293 -11.80 -8.31 -14.51
CA GLY A 293 -11.01 -7.10 -14.29
C GLY A 293 -9.66 -7.13 -15.00
N LEU A 294 -8.99 -8.28 -15.02
CA LEU A 294 -7.75 -8.48 -15.77
C LEU A 294 -7.99 -8.34 -17.28
N ASP A 295 -9.04 -8.99 -17.80
CA ASP A 295 -9.39 -8.95 -19.22
C ASP A 295 -9.79 -7.55 -19.67
N HIS A 296 -10.45 -6.78 -18.80
CA HIS A 296 -10.73 -5.36 -19.05
C HIS A 296 -9.43 -4.54 -19.13
N ALA A 297 -8.53 -4.69 -18.16
CA ALA A 297 -7.25 -3.98 -18.16
C ALA A 297 -6.38 -4.34 -19.38
N ALA A 298 -6.34 -5.62 -19.78
CA ALA A 298 -5.61 -6.07 -20.96
C ALA A 298 -6.16 -5.46 -22.26
N ARG A 299 -7.49 -5.40 -22.41
CA ARG A 299 -8.13 -4.74 -23.55
C ARG A 299 -7.82 -3.25 -23.61
N ALA A 300 -7.94 -2.56 -22.47
CA ALA A 300 -7.62 -1.14 -22.36
C ALA A 300 -6.15 -0.85 -22.75
N CYS A 301 -5.21 -1.69 -22.31
CA CYS A 301 -3.81 -1.59 -22.73
C CYS A 301 -3.65 -1.68 -24.26
N ALA A 302 -4.31 -2.64 -24.91
CA ALA A 302 -4.24 -2.83 -26.36
C ALA A 302 -4.86 -1.65 -27.13
N GLU A 303 -6.00 -1.13 -26.66
CA GLU A 303 -6.68 0.05 -27.23
C GLU A 303 -5.78 1.30 -27.16
N LEU A 304 -5.09 1.49 -26.04
CA LEU A 304 -4.09 2.56 -25.84
C LEU A 304 -2.77 2.35 -26.61
N GLY A 305 -2.63 1.23 -27.31
CA GLY A 305 -1.53 0.99 -28.25
C GLY A 305 -0.42 0.05 -27.78
N ALA A 306 -0.54 -0.58 -26.62
CA ALA A 306 0.41 -1.59 -26.17
C ALA A 306 0.30 -2.87 -27.01
N GLU A 307 1.41 -3.58 -27.16
CA GLU A 307 1.41 -4.98 -27.61
C GLU A 307 1.17 -5.88 -26.38
N VAL A 308 0.01 -6.52 -26.31
CA VAL A 308 -0.31 -7.46 -25.23
C VAL A 308 -0.01 -8.88 -25.68
N VAL A 309 0.83 -9.60 -24.94
CA VAL A 309 1.33 -10.94 -25.30
C VAL A 309 1.12 -11.95 -24.17
N GLU A 310 0.81 -13.19 -24.53
CA GLU A 310 0.72 -14.29 -23.58
C GLU A 310 2.05 -15.06 -23.51
N LEU A 311 2.57 -15.25 -22.30
CA LEU A 311 3.86 -15.90 -22.07
C LEU A 311 3.82 -16.86 -20.88
N GLY A 312 4.61 -17.94 -20.93
CA GLY A 312 4.81 -18.78 -19.76
C GLY A 312 5.63 -18.06 -18.69
N ALA A 313 5.24 -18.20 -17.41
CA ALA A 313 6.01 -17.63 -16.30
C ALA A 313 7.39 -18.29 -16.14
N ALA A 314 8.39 -17.53 -15.70
CA ALA A 314 9.77 -18.00 -15.56
C ALA A 314 9.92 -19.10 -14.49
N ALA A 315 9.76 -18.71 -13.22
CA ALA A 315 9.93 -19.60 -12.09
C ALA A 315 8.95 -19.23 -10.96
N GLY A 316 8.47 -20.26 -10.25
CA GLY A 316 7.74 -20.09 -9.00
C GLY A 316 8.68 -19.87 -7.82
N MET A 317 8.17 -19.18 -6.80
CA MET A 317 8.86 -19.06 -5.51
C MET A 317 8.84 -20.40 -4.77
N VAL A 318 9.98 -20.81 -4.23
CA VAL A 318 10.07 -22.00 -3.37
C VAL A 318 9.58 -21.63 -1.97
N SER A 319 8.44 -22.19 -1.56
CA SER A 319 7.78 -21.87 -0.29
C SER A 319 8.69 -22.08 0.94
N LYS A 320 9.53 -23.13 0.93
CA LYS A 320 10.50 -23.39 2.00
C LYS A 320 11.52 -22.27 2.14
N ASP A 321 12.11 -21.81 1.04
CA ASP A 321 13.14 -20.77 1.06
C ASP A 321 12.54 -19.43 1.50
N TYR A 322 11.37 -19.08 0.96
CA TYR A 322 10.64 -17.88 1.37
C TYR A 322 10.31 -17.89 2.87
N SER A 323 9.75 -18.99 3.37
CA SER A 323 9.40 -19.14 4.79
C SER A 323 10.66 -19.09 5.67
N THR A 324 11.77 -19.67 5.22
CA THR A 324 13.04 -19.65 5.95
C THR A 324 13.52 -18.22 6.15
N LEU A 325 13.51 -17.38 5.11
CA LEU A 325 13.91 -15.98 5.23
C LEU A 325 12.94 -15.19 6.10
N LEU A 326 11.65 -15.24 5.79
CA LEU A 326 10.59 -14.50 6.48
C LEU A 326 10.60 -14.78 7.99
N PHE A 327 10.52 -16.05 8.38
CA PHE A 327 10.39 -16.43 9.79
C PHE A 327 11.70 -16.27 10.56
N SER A 328 12.88 -16.48 9.95
CA SER A 328 14.15 -16.24 10.63
C SER A 328 14.31 -14.76 10.99
N GLU A 329 13.98 -13.87 10.07
CA GLU A 329 14.10 -12.42 10.27
C GLU A 329 13.05 -11.87 11.24
N MET A 330 11.78 -12.27 11.06
CA MET A 330 10.70 -11.93 11.98
C MET A 330 11.06 -12.36 13.40
N THR A 331 11.44 -13.63 13.59
CA THR A 331 11.78 -14.16 14.92
C THR A 331 12.93 -13.39 15.56
N THR A 332 13.94 -12.99 14.79
CA THR A 332 15.07 -12.19 15.28
C THR A 332 14.60 -10.86 15.85
N TYR A 333 13.62 -10.19 15.23
CA TYR A 333 13.02 -8.98 15.79
C TYR A 333 12.26 -9.29 17.09
N HIS A 334 11.41 -10.32 17.09
CA HIS A 334 10.50 -10.65 18.19
C HIS A 334 11.17 -11.24 19.44
N GLN A 335 12.41 -11.72 19.36
CA GLN A 335 13.18 -12.21 20.53
C GLN A 335 13.28 -11.18 21.67
N ARG A 336 13.23 -9.89 21.35
CA ARG A 336 13.29 -8.80 22.35
C ARG A 336 12.05 -8.68 23.25
N PHE A 337 10.98 -9.42 22.95
CA PHE A 337 9.68 -9.37 23.63
C PHE A 337 9.31 -10.69 24.32
N ALA A 338 10.30 -11.52 24.65
CA ALA A 338 10.06 -12.82 25.29
C ALA A 338 9.33 -12.72 26.64
N ASP A 339 9.46 -11.62 27.34
CA ASP A 339 8.78 -11.30 28.61
C ASP A 339 7.37 -10.69 28.41
N ARG A 340 6.98 -10.41 27.16
CA ARG A 340 5.70 -9.79 26.78
C ARG A 340 4.81 -10.74 25.95
N GLU A 341 5.09 -12.04 25.94
CA GLU A 341 4.35 -13.02 25.11
C GLU A 341 2.84 -13.04 25.35
N ALA A 342 2.40 -12.71 26.57
CA ALA A 342 0.99 -12.66 26.93
C ALA A 342 0.23 -11.47 26.29
N ASP A 343 0.95 -10.48 25.76
CA ASP A 343 0.36 -9.27 25.19
C ASP A 343 0.08 -9.37 23.69
N TYR A 344 0.62 -10.40 23.02
CA TYR A 344 0.24 -10.70 21.63
C TYR A 344 -1.21 -11.15 21.56
N ARG A 345 -1.89 -10.84 20.44
CA ARG A 345 -3.15 -11.53 20.15
C ARG A 345 -2.88 -13.04 19.94
N PRO A 346 -3.83 -13.93 20.26
CA PRO A 346 -3.59 -15.37 20.30
C PRO A 346 -2.99 -15.99 19.02
N GLY A 347 -3.50 -15.64 17.84
CA GLY A 347 -2.95 -16.11 16.56
C GLY A 347 -1.55 -15.56 16.26
N ILE A 348 -1.24 -14.35 16.71
CA ILE A 348 0.10 -13.74 16.49
C ILE A 348 1.14 -14.38 17.39
N ARG A 349 0.76 -14.70 18.63
CA ARG A 349 1.60 -15.49 19.52
C ARG A 349 1.99 -16.82 18.86
N GLU A 350 1.02 -17.52 18.26
CA GLU A 350 1.27 -18.78 17.55
C GLU A 350 2.24 -18.59 16.37
N VAL A 351 2.09 -17.51 15.60
CA VAL A 351 2.99 -17.16 14.48
C VAL A 351 4.41 -16.90 14.98
N VAL A 352 4.58 -16.17 16.08
CA VAL A 352 5.88 -15.92 16.72
C VAL A 352 6.50 -17.21 17.25
N GLU A 353 5.70 -18.08 17.88
CA GLU A 353 6.15 -19.40 18.37
C GLU A 353 6.58 -20.31 17.22
N PHE A 354 5.81 -20.35 16.12
CA PHE A 354 6.15 -21.10 14.91
C PHE A 354 7.44 -20.60 14.26
N GLY A 355 7.66 -19.28 14.24
CA GLY A 355 8.87 -18.67 13.70
C GLY A 355 10.16 -19.17 14.38
N ARG A 356 10.09 -19.56 15.67
CA ARG A 356 11.22 -20.10 16.44
C ARG A 356 11.73 -21.45 15.93
N LEU A 357 11.01 -22.09 15.01
CA LEU A 357 11.47 -23.30 14.33
C LEU A 357 12.52 -23.00 13.23
N PHE A 358 12.66 -21.75 12.81
CA PHE A 358 13.54 -21.32 11.73
C PHE A 358 14.84 -20.70 12.28
N THR A 359 15.75 -21.54 12.77
CA THR A 359 17.01 -21.10 13.41
C THR A 359 18.29 -21.52 12.68
N SER A 360 18.16 -22.29 11.60
CA SER A 360 19.33 -22.82 10.87
C SER A 360 19.99 -21.74 10.02
N LEU A 361 21.22 -21.35 10.40
CA LEU A 361 22.05 -20.42 9.63
C LEU A 361 22.35 -20.97 8.23
N GLU A 362 22.63 -22.26 8.10
CA GLU A 362 22.87 -22.90 6.80
C GLU A 362 21.65 -22.76 5.88
N ALA A 363 20.46 -23.09 6.40
CA ALA A 363 19.22 -22.97 5.64
C ALA A 363 18.94 -21.51 5.25
N TYR A 364 19.20 -20.55 6.15
CA TYR A 364 19.06 -19.12 5.88
C TYR A 364 20.00 -18.67 4.75
N LEU A 365 21.28 -19.05 4.79
CA LEU A 365 22.25 -18.70 3.75
C LEU A 365 21.90 -19.33 2.38
N ASP A 366 21.41 -20.58 2.37
CA ASP A 366 20.97 -21.22 1.14
C ASP A 366 19.71 -20.57 0.57
N ALA A 367 18.76 -20.19 1.43
CA ALA A 367 17.58 -19.45 1.04
C ALA A 367 17.92 -18.06 0.47
N GLN A 368 18.91 -17.34 1.04
CA GLN A 368 19.38 -16.08 0.47
C GLN A 368 19.98 -16.26 -0.93
N ARG A 369 20.75 -17.34 -1.15
CA ARG A 369 21.27 -17.66 -2.49
C ARG A 369 20.16 -18.02 -3.47
N ALA A 370 19.12 -18.74 -3.01
CA ALA A 370 17.96 -19.08 -3.82
C ALA A 370 17.14 -17.85 -4.20
N HIS A 371 16.95 -16.91 -3.26
CA HIS A 371 16.33 -15.60 -3.47
C HIS A 371 17.05 -14.79 -4.56
N ALA A 372 18.38 -14.71 -4.50
CA ALA A 372 19.18 -14.04 -5.53
C ALA A 372 19.04 -14.70 -6.91
N ARG A 373 19.04 -16.04 -6.98
CA ARG A 373 18.83 -16.77 -8.24
C ARG A 373 17.42 -16.54 -8.81
N LEU A 374 16.39 -16.57 -7.97
CA LEU A 374 15.00 -16.32 -8.39
C LEU A 374 14.87 -14.93 -9.03
N THR A 375 15.49 -13.92 -8.41
CA THR A 375 15.53 -12.55 -8.95
C THR A 375 16.19 -12.52 -10.33
N ALA A 376 17.40 -13.08 -10.45
CA ALA A 376 18.13 -13.11 -11.72
C ALA A 376 17.35 -13.84 -12.84
N THR A 377 16.70 -14.97 -12.53
CA THR A 377 15.86 -15.71 -13.49
C THR A 377 14.71 -14.86 -14.03
N TRP A 378 14.07 -14.05 -13.19
CA TRP A 378 13.01 -13.14 -13.65
C TRP A 378 13.56 -11.94 -14.43
N GLU A 379 14.72 -11.39 -14.07
CA GLU A 379 15.37 -10.32 -14.85
C GLU A 379 15.78 -10.80 -16.25
N GLU A 380 16.32 -12.01 -16.35
CA GLU A 380 16.62 -12.69 -17.62
C GLU A 380 15.34 -12.93 -18.42
N TRP A 381 14.24 -13.33 -17.79
CA TRP A 381 12.96 -13.52 -18.46
C TRP A 381 12.41 -12.23 -19.06
N PHE A 382 12.44 -11.11 -18.32
CA PHE A 382 12.02 -9.81 -18.86
C PHE A 382 12.85 -9.41 -20.07
N THR A 383 14.17 -9.61 -19.99
CA THR A 383 15.11 -9.28 -21.07
C THR A 383 14.89 -10.16 -22.30
N ALA A 384 14.80 -11.48 -22.11
CA ALA A 384 14.69 -12.45 -23.20
C ALA A 384 13.36 -12.34 -23.96
N ASN A 385 12.30 -11.87 -23.31
CA ASN A 385 10.98 -11.70 -23.92
C ASN A 385 10.67 -10.25 -24.34
N GLU A 386 11.63 -9.32 -24.12
CA GLU A 386 11.51 -7.89 -24.43
C GLU A 386 10.27 -7.23 -23.79
N VAL A 387 9.89 -7.69 -22.61
CA VAL A 387 8.67 -7.24 -21.91
C VAL A 387 8.97 -6.01 -21.07
N ASP A 388 8.07 -5.03 -21.09
CA ASP A 388 8.16 -3.84 -20.23
C ASP A 388 7.57 -4.09 -18.85
N VAL A 389 6.38 -4.68 -18.80
CA VAL A 389 5.67 -5.04 -17.57
C VAL A 389 4.88 -6.32 -17.74
N ILE A 390 4.69 -7.03 -16.62
CA ILE A 390 3.69 -8.08 -16.48
C ILE A 390 2.41 -7.44 -15.93
N LEU A 391 1.26 -7.83 -16.49
CA LEU A 391 -0.06 -7.47 -16.01
C LEU A 391 -0.72 -8.71 -15.36
N GLU A 392 -1.04 -8.61 -14.08
CA GLU A 392 -1.69 -9.68 -13.29
C GLU A 392 -2.78 -9.10 -12.38
N PRO A 393 -3.75 -9.90 -11.90
CA PRO A 393 -4.62 -9.47 -10.81
C PRO A 393 -3.81 -9.25 -9.54
N SER A 394 -4.21 -8.28 -8.72
CA SER A 394 -3.54 -7.99 -7.44
C SER A 394 -3.86 -9.03 -6.37
N THR A 395 -5.06 -9.60 -6.38
CA THR A 395 -5.51 -10.67 -5.48
C THR A 395 -6.28 -11.71 -6.28
N PRO A 396 -6.35 -12.98 -5.83
CA PRO A 396 -7.10 -14.00 -6.56
C PRO A 396 -8.61 -13.97 -6.28
N ARG A 397 -9.05 -13.12 -5.35
CA ARG A 397 -10.43 -13.01 -4.90
C ARG A 397 -10.76 -11.60 -4.40
N THR A 398 -12.04 -11.29 -4.30
CA THR A 398 -12.53 -10.07 -3.64
C THR A 398 -12.49 -10.18 -2.12
N SER A 399 -12.97 -9.15 -1.42
CA SER A 399 -12.77 -9.03 0.02
C SER A 399 -13.37 -10.20 0.82
N PRO A 400 -12.55 -10.91 1.62
CA PRO A 400 -13.06 -11.93 2.52
C PRO A 400 -13.82 -11.29 3.71
N PRO A 401 -14.64 -12.07 4.42
CA PRO A 401 -15.15 -11.67 5.74
C PRO A 401 -13.99 -11.25 6.66
N ARG A 402 -14.24 -10.31 7.58
CA ARG A 402 -13.29 -9.98 8.65
C ARG A 402 -13.64 -10.70 9.96
N GLY A 403 -12.64 -10.86 10.83
CA GLY A 403 -12.86 -11.24 12.24
C GLY A 403 -12.11 -12.50 12.72
N ASP A 404 -11.48 -13.26 11.82
CA ASP A 404 -10.77 -14.49 12.15
C ASP A 404 -9.22 -14.37 12.04
N GLY A 405 -8.71 -13.22 11.61
CA GLY A 405 -7.31 -12.88 11.40
C GLY A 405 -6.41 -13.03 12.63
N TYR A 406 -6.99 -13.02 13.84
CA TYR A 406 -6.27 -13.18 15.10
C TYR A 406 -6.60 -14.47 15.86
N GLU A 407 -7.41 -15.36 15.28
CA GLU A 407 -7.72 -16.68 15.86
C GLU A 407 -6.54 -17.65 15.70
N GLN A 408 -6.45 -18.61 16.62
CA GLN A 408 -5.43 -19.68 16.61
C GLN A 408 -5.79 -20.80 15.63
N GLY A 409 -4.79 -21.62 15.31
CA GLY A 409 -4.95 -22.85 14.52
C GLY A 409 -4.98 -22.62 13.01
N ARG A 410 -4.57 -21.42 12.55
CA ARG A 410 -4.47 -21.08 11.12
C ARG A 410 -3.13 -21.50 10.50
N ILE A 411 -2.12 -21.81 11.33
CA ILE A 411 -0.83 -22.29 10.83
C ILE A 411 -1.01 -23.69 10.25
N GLY A 412 -0.57 -23.88 9.00
CA GLY A 412 -0.64 -25.17 8.31
C GLY A 412 -1.96 -25.47 7.59
N THR A 413 -2.96 -24.58 7.62
CA THR A 413 -4.30 -24.81 7.01
C THR A 413 -4.39 -24.50 5.51
N GLY A 414 -3.33 -24.69 4.74
CA GLY A 414 -3.33 -24.50 3.28
C GLY A 414 -2.84 -23.13 2.78
N GLY A 415 -2.27 -22.32 3.69
CA GLY A 415 -1.65 -21.03 3.38
C GLY A 415 -2.66 -19.92 3.08
N ASP A 416 -2.18 -18.67 3.14
CA ASP A 416 -2.99 -17.51 2.85
C ASP A 416 -3.27 -17.40 1.33
N PRO A 417 -4.54 -17.43 0.88
CA PRO A 417 -4.84 -17.32 -0.53
C PRO A 417 -4.49 -15.93 -1.09
N LEU A 418 -4.58 -14.85 -0.31
CA LEU A 418 -4.39 -13.49 -0.80
C LEU A 418 -2.95 -13.21 -1.23
N ILE A 419 -1.96 -13.92 -0.67
CA ILE A 419 -0.54 -13.70 -1.02
C ILE A 419 -0.09 -14.39 -2.32
N ARG A 420 -0.92 -15.26 -2.91
CA ARG A 420 -0.51 -16.15 -4.02
C ARG A 420 0.01 -15.41 -5.25
N LEU A 421 -0.58 -14.25 -5.55
CA LEU A 421 -0.19 -13.40 -6.67
C LEU A 421 0.83 -12.32 -6.29
N THR A 422 1.02 -12.07 -4.99
CA THR A 422 1.80 -10.92 -4.52
C THR A 422 3.17 -11.27 -3.97
N ALA A 423 3.31 -12.39 -3.25
CA ALA A 423 4.53 -12.74 -2.51
C ALA A 423 5.76 -12.94 -3.41
N LEU A 424 5.57 -13.47 -4.62
CA LEU A 424 6.65 -13.62 -5.59
C LEU A 424 7.36 -12.29 -5.86
N TRP A 425 6.59 -11.20 -5.99
CA TRP A 425 7.13 -9.88 -6.34
C TRP A 425 7.82 -9.18 -5.15
N ASN A 426 7.58 -9.64 -3.92
CA ASN A 426 8.45 -9.32 -2.78
C ASN A 426 9.72 -10.15 -2.81
N ALA A 427 9.58 -11.45 -3.11
CA ALA A 427 10.69 -12.38 -3.20
C ALA A 427 11.66 -12.10 -4.36
N THR A 428 11.31 -11.26 -5.33
CA THR A 428 12.24 -10.74 -6.34
C THR A 428 12.66 -9.29 -6.09
N GLY A 429 12.02 -8.60 -5.15
CA GLY A 429 12.23 -7.17 -4.92
C GLY A 429 11.77 -6.25 -6.06
N PHE A 430 10.96 -6.76 -7.00
CA PHE A 430 10.54 -6.02 -8.20
C PHE A 430 9.46 -4.99 -7.90
N PRO A 431 9.50 -3.79 -8.50
CA PRO A 431 8.46 -2.79 -8.29
C PRO A 431 7.12 -3.20 -8.89
N VAL A 432 6.04 -2.80 -8.22
CA VAL A 432 4.66 -3.05 -8.65
C VAL A 432 3.83 -1.79 -8.47
N ALA A 433 3.14 -1.36 -9.52
CA ALA A 433 2.05 -0.40 -9.42
C ALA A 433 0.72 -1.15 -9.38
N ALA A 434 -0.10 -0.94 -8.35
CA ALA A 434 -1.42 -1.54 -8.23
C ALA A 434 -2.50 -0.47 -8.31
N ILE A 435 -3.52 -0.73 -9.14
CA ILE A 435 -4.66 0.17 -9.35
C ILE A 435 -5.99 -0.60 -9.32
N PRO A 436 -7.11 0.09 -9.01
CA PRO A 436 -8.44 -0.48 -9.18
C PRO A 436 -8.68 -0.84 -10.66
N ALA A 437 -9.40 -1.94 -10.89
CA ALA A 437 -9.79 -2.43 -12.21
C ALA A 437 -11.31 -2.56 -12.36
N GLY A 438 -12.06 -1.82 -11.54
CA GLY A 438 -13.52 -1.81 -11.50
C GLY A 438 -14.08 -2.43 -10.23
N THR A 439 -15.32 -2.91 -10.34
CA THR A 439 -16.08 -3.56 -9.27
C THR A 439 -16.51 -4.95 -9.72
N GLY A 440 -16.45 -5.91 -8.80
CA GLY A 440 -16.82 -7.29 -9.05
C GLY A 440 -18.29 -7.38 -9.46
N SER A 441 -18.55 -8.09 -10.56
CA SER A 441 -19.88 -8.22 -11.16
C SER A 441 -20.88 -8.95 -10.26
N HIS A 442 -20.39 -9.75 -9.31
CA HIS A 442 -21.22 -10.50 -8.37
C HIS A 442 -21.16 -9.95 -6.95
N SER A 443 -19.98 -9.57 -6.47
CA SER A 443 -19.79 -9.08 -5.11
C SER A 443 -20.12 -7.59 -4.94
N GLY A 444 -20.05 -6.80 -6.01
CA GLY A 444 -20.09 -5.33 -5.92
C GLY A 444 -18.88 -4.72 -5.23
N LEU A 445 -17.85 -5.52 -4.93
CA LEU A 445 -16.64 -5.09 -4.22
C LEU A 445 -15.52 -4.70 -5.19
N PRO A 446 -14.56 -3.86 -4.77
CA PRO A 446 -13.44 -3.50 -5.64
C PRO A 446 -12.63 -4.71 -6.10
N VAL A 447 -12.18 -4.63 -7.36
CA VAL A 447 -11.17 -5.53 -7.94
C VAL A 447 -9.95 -4.71 -8.35
N GLY A 448 -8.77 -5.33 -8.35
CA GLY A 448 -7.52 -4.61 -8.64
C GLY A 448 -6.54 -5.41 -9.49
N ILE A 449 -5.74 -4.69 -10.26
CA ILE A 449 -4.66 -5.23 -11.10
C ILE A 449 -3.30 -4.67 -10.66
N SER A 450 -2.26 -5.43 -10.94
CA SER A 450 -0.86 -5.15 -10.67
C SER A 450 -0.07 -5.09 -11.98
N LEU A 451 0.72 -4.03 -12.13
CA LEU A 451 1.70 -3.84 -13.20
C LEU A 451 3.08 -4.03 -12.58
N ILE A 452 3.72 -5.14 -12.92
CA ILE A 452 5.03 -5.53 -12.37
C ILE A 452 6.11 -5.19 -13.38
N ALA A 453 7.07 -4.36 -13.00
CA ALA A 453 8.21 -4.01 -13.84
C ALA A 453 9.49 -4.71 -13.32
N PRO A 454 10.53 -4.85 -14.16
CA PRO A 454 11.83 -5.30 -13.67
C PRO A 454 12.40 -4.31 -12.65
N ARG A 455 13.38 -4.79 -11.88
CA ARG A 455 14.06 -4.03 -10.82
C ARG A 455 14.51 -2.64 -11.33
N GLY A 456 14.16 -1.59 -10.60
CA GLY A 456 14.53 -0.20 -10.92
C GLY A 456 13.74 0.45 -12.06
N ALA A 457 12.73 -0.25 -12.61
CA ALA A 457 11.90 0.26 -13.70
C ALA A 457 10.51 0.75 -13.23
N GLU A 458 10.41 1.30 -12.02
CA GLU A 458 9.15 1.83 -11.45
C GLU A 458 8.39 2.72 -12.44
N ALA A 459 9.12 3.59 -13.15
CA ALA A 459 8.57 4.54 -14.11
C ALA A 459 7.74 3.88 -15.23
N ARG A 460 8.07 2.66 -15.65
CA ARG A 460 7.29 1.94 -16.67
C ARG A 460 5.92 1.52 -16.14
N ALA A 461 5.91 0.85 -14.99
CA ALA A 461 4.66 0.42 -14.35
C ALA A 461 3.79 1.61 -13.95
N VAL A 462 4.39 2.67 -13.39
CA VAL A 462 3.66 3.89 -13.03
C VAL A 462 3.08 4.58 -14.25
N ARG A 463 3.86 4.75 -15.34
CA ARG A 463 3.36 5.36 -16.57
C ARG A 463 2.16 4.61 -17.13
N ILE A 464 2.26 3.28 -17.26
CA ILE A 464 1.17 2.46 -17.81
C ILE A 464 -0.07 2.56 -16.91
N GLY A 465 0.11 2.44 -15.59
CA GLY A 465 -1.00 2.49 -14.65
C GLY A 465 -1.69 3.86 -14.61
N THR A 466 -0.93 4.95 -14.69
CA THR A 466 -1.51 6.30 -14.74
C THR A 466 -2.30 6.52 -16.02
N LEU A 467 -1.77 6.09 -17.18
CA LEU A 467 -2.50 6.18 -18.45
C LEU A 467 -3.77 5.32 -18.47
N LEU A 468 -3.72 4.12 -17.86
CA LEU A 468 -4.93 3.32 -17.68
C LEU A 468 -5.96 4.08 -16.83
N GLN A 469 -5.54 4.72 -15.74
CA GLN A 469 -6.45 5.50 -14.90
C GLN A 469 -7.01 6.74 -15.61
N GLU A 470 -6.24 7.39 -16.47
CA GLU A 470 -6.69 8.57 -17.22
C GLU A 470 -7.72 8.20 -18.31
N HIS A 471 -7.60 7.03 -18.93
CA HIS A 471 -8.35 6.70 -20.15
C HIS A 471 -9.39 5.58 -20.03
N ALA A 472 -9.23 4.64 -19.09
CA ALA A 472 -10.06 3.43 -19.07
C ALA A 472 -10.49 2.95 -17.66
N LEU A 473 -9.65 3.15 -16.65
CA LEU A 473 -9.82 2.62 -15.30
C LEU A 473 -9.72 3.74 -14.26
N PRO A 474 -10.62 4.74 -14.29
CA PRO A 474 -10.51 5.92 -13.43
C PRO A 474 -10.42 5.56 -11.95
N PRO A 475 -9.72 6.37 -11.14
CA PRO A 475 -9.71 6.22 -9.69
C PRO A 475 -11.13 6.11 -9.13
N GLN A 476 -11.33 5.24 -8.14
CA GLN A 476 -12.62 5.14 -7.48
C GLN A 476 -12.87 6.37 -6.61
N ALA A 477 -14.10 6.88 -6.62
CA ALA A 477 -14.50 7.95 -5.73
C ALA A 477 -14.50 7.47 -4.27
N PRO A 478 -14.29 8.38 -3.29
CA PRO A 478 -14.44 8.04 -1.89
C PRO A 478 -15.81 7.44 -1.59
N THR A 479 -15.85 6.31 -0.90
CA THR A 479 -17.11 5.66 -0.50
C THR A 479 -17.55 6.10 0.90
N SER A 480 -18.86 6.10 1.13
CA SER A 480 -19.46 6.28 2.45
C SER A 480 -19.79 4.90 3.03
N PRO A 481 -19.28 4.54 4.24
CA PRO A 481 -19.61 3.28 4.88
C PRO A 481 -21.06 3.23 5.42
N VAL A 482 -21.74 4.37 5.44
CA VAL A 482 -23.15 4.49 5.79
C VAL A 482 -23.94 4.63 4.49
N PRO A 483 -24.95 3.78 4.21
CA PRO A 483 -25.86 3.97 3.08
C PRO A 483 -26.49 5.36 3.21
N ASP A 484 -26.54 6.14 2.13
CA ASP A 484 -27.28 7.41 2.12
C ASP A 484 -28.72 7.13 2.56
N ALA A 485 -29.08 7.55 3.77
CA ALA A 485 -30.41 7.34 4.34
C ALA A 485 -31.49 8.18 3.64
N ASP A 486 -31.14 8.97 2.63
CA ASP A 486 -32.00 9.97 2.00
C ASP A 486 -32.05 9.87 0.47
N LEU A 487 -32.61 8.78 -0.06
CA LEU A 487 -33.16 8.78 -1.43
C LEU A 487 -34.56 8.16 -1.56
N GLU A 488 -35.20 7.72 -0.47
CA GLU A 488 -36.57 7.16 -0.50
C GLU A 488 -37.69 8.10 0.02
N SER A 489 -37.40 9.38 0.31
CA SER A 489 -38.44 10.32 0.79
C SER A 489 -39.08 11.23 -0.28
N GLN A 490 -38.87 10.96 -1.58
CA GLN A 490 -39.56 11.67 -2.68
C GLN A 490 -40.05 10.74 -3.80
N ALA A 491 -40.90 9.77 -3.46
CA ALA A 491 -41.75 9.07 -4.42
C ALA A 491 -43.24 9.17 -4.02
#